data_AF-A0A2P8Q5B5-F1
#
_entry.id   AF-A0A2P8Q5B5-F1
#
_cell.length_a   1.000
_cell.length_b   1.000
_cell.length_c   1.000
_cell.angle_alpha   90.00
_cell.angle_beta   90.00
_cell.angle_gamma   90.00
#
_symmetry.space_group_name_H-M   'P 1'
#
loop_
_entity.id
_entity.type
_entity.pdbx_description
1 polymer ?
#
loop_
_entity_poly.entity_id
_entity_poly.type
_entity_poly.pdbx_seq_one_letter_code
_entity_poly.pdbx_strand_id
1 'polypeptide(L)'
;MRYAQGGGLTDAERTARERLRLQAVERFEAGQKNAEIAAALRIDVRSVERWRRAWREQGEAGLLSKGSPGRPRLSEAQIAKQERELERGPLAHGWVDQRWTLARIKTVIGRLFHVSYTVEGTWRLLKRHGWSWQQPTRRAIERDDDAVEVWKKETWPRVRAPRRSAGPGSSSRTRPGNP
;
A
#
# COMPACT_ATOMS: atom_id res chain seq x y z
N MET A 1 -3.31 13.80 -22.71
CA MET A 1 -4.21 13.10 -21.75
C MET A 1 -3.34 12.35 -20.75
N ARG A 2 -3.08 12.93 -19.56
CA ARG A 2 -2.25 12.33 -18.52
C ARG A 2 -3.12 11.37 -17.70
N TYR A 3 -2.89 10.07 -17.80
CA TYR A 3 -3.44 9.17 -16.78
C TYR A 3 -2.78 9.54 -15.45
N ALA A 4 -3.57 9.75 -14.41
CA ALA A 4 -3.05 9.63 -13.06
C ALA A 4 -2.47 8.21 -12.96
N GLN A 5 -1.15 8.14 -12.87
CA GLN A 5 -0.39 6.93 -12.61
C GLN A 5 -0.88 6.32 -11.29
N GLY A 6 -1.77 5.34 -11.35
CA GLY A 6 -2.38 4.84 -10.13
C GLY A 6 -3.49 3.83 -10.35
N GLY A 7 -3.17 2.71 -10.99
CA GLY A 7 -3.80 1.46 -10.61
C GLY A 7 -4.05 0.45 -11.72
N GLY A 8 -4.43 -0.74 -11.28
CA GLY A 8 -4.35 -1.98 -12.05
C GLY A 8 -3.00 -2.67 -11.81
N LEU A 9 -2.24 -2.19 -10.83
CA LEU A 9 -0.96 -2.78 -10.45
C LEU A 9 -1.20 -4.07 -9.67
N THR A 10 -2.19 -4.05 -8.79
CA THR A 10 -2.67 -5.24 -8.08
C THR A 10 -3.85 -5.86 -8.82
N ASP A 11 -4.10 -7.13 -8.53
CA ASP A 11 -5.19 -7.91 -9.12
C ASP A 11 -6.54 -7.34 -8.68
N ALA A 12 -6.67 -7.00 -7.39
CA ALA A 12 -7.86 -6.34 -6.85
C ALA A 12 -8.17 -5.02 -7.55
N GLU A 13 -7.17 -4.16 -7.80
CA GLU A 13 -7.36 -2.91 -8.53
C GLU A 13 -7.78 -3.12 -10.00
N ARG A 14 -7.34 -4.22 -10.63
CA ARG A 14 -7.76 -4.57 -12.00
C ARG A 14 -9.20 -5.06 -12.00
N THR A 15 -9.54 -5.99 -11.12
CA THR A 15 -10.91 -6.50 -10.96
C THR A 15 -11.90 -5.38 -10.63
N ALA A 16 -11.54 -4.45 -9.75
CA ALA A 16 -12.39 -3.30 -9.44
C ALA A 16 -12.66 -2.42 -10.68
N ARG A 17 -11.64 -2.18 -11.51
CA ARG A 17 -11.79 -1.43 -12.77
C ARG A 17 -12.60 -2.19 -13.81
N GLU A 18 -12.39 -3.49 -13.92
CA GLU A 18 -13.16 -4.36 -14.81
C GLU A 18 -14.64 -4.34 -14.42
N ARG A 19 -14.96 -4.45 -13.13
CA ARG A 19 -16.33 -4.33 -12.64
C ARG A 19 -17.00 -3.02 -13.06
N LEU A 20 -16.29 -1.88 -12.97
CA LEU A 20 -16.82 -0.60 -13.44
C LEU A 20 -17.11 -0.59 -14.95
N ARG A 21 -16.27 -1.28 -15.74
CA ARG A 21 -16.51 -1.43 -17.18
C ARG A 21 -17.73 -2.29 -17.46
N LEU A 22 -17.90 -3.39 -16.76
CA LEU A 22 -19.05 -4.28 -16.91
C LEU A 22 -20.37 -3.58 -16.51
N GLN A 23 -20.36 -2.80 -15.42
CA GLN A 23 -21.50 -1.94 -15.08
C GLN A 23 -21.81 -0.89 -16.16
N ALA A 24 -20.81 -0.43 -16.91
CA ALA A 24 -21.04 0.45 -18.05
C ALA A 24 -21.70 -0.29 -19.22
N VAL A 25 -21.37 -1.57 -19.44
CA VAL A 25 -22.00 -2.44 -20.47
C VAL A 25 -23.49 -2.57 -20.21
N GLU A 26 -23.89 -2.93 -18.99
CA GLU A 26 -25.31 -3.02 -18.59
C GLU A 26 -26.08 -1.73 -18.92
N ARG A 27 -25.45 -0.58 -18.70
CA ARG A 27 -26.04 0.74 -18.99
C ARG A 27 -26.02 1.09 -20.48
N PHE A 28 -25.05 0.59 -21.24
CA PHE A 28 -25.01 0.72 -22.69
C PHE A 28 -26.16 -0.05 -23.33
N GLU A 29 -26.42 -1.27 -22.87
CA GLU A 29 -27.55 -2.11 -23.28
C GLU A 29 -28.89 -1.48 -22.95
N ALA A 30 -28.99 -0.82 -21.79
CA ALA A 30 -30.16 -0.02 -21.40
C ALA A 30 -30.29 1.32 -22.16
N GLY A 31 -29.42 1.63 -23.13
CA GLY A 31 -29.51 2.83 -23.96
C GLY A 31 -29.19 4.16 -23.27
N GLN A 32 -28.63 4.14 -22.06
CA GLN A 32 -28.32 5.36 -21.29
C GLN A 32 -27.26 6.22 -21.98
N LYS A 33 -27.27 7.54 -21.76
CA LYS A 33 -26.29 8.46 -22.37
C LYS A 33 -24.95 8.41 -21.64
N ASN A 34 -23.85 8.69 -22.35
CA ASN A 34 -22.50 8.66 -21.76
C ASN A 34 -22.33 9.56 -20.53
N ALA A 35 -22.94 10.74 -20.53
CA ALA A 35 -22.88 11.67 -19.41
C ALA A 35 -23.59 11.11 -18.16
N GLU A 36 -24.73 10.46 -18.32
CA GLU A 36 -25.48 9.83 -17.22
C GLU A 36 -24.69 8.66 -16.62
N ILE A 37 -24.08 7.83 -17.47
CA ILE A 37 -23.23 6.72 -17.06
C ILE A 37 -21.99 7.22 -16.31
N ALA A 38 -21.33 8.26 -16.84
CA ALA A 38 -20.16 8.87 -16.23
C ALA A 38 -20.47 9.42 -14.84
N ALA A 39 -21.60 10.12 -14.68
CA ALA A 39 -22.06 10.63 -13.40
C ALA A 39 -22.37 9.50 -12.42
N ALA A 40 -23.09 8.46 -12.87
CA ALA A 40 -23.46 7.32 -12.03
C ALA A 40 -22.25 6.50 -11.54
N LEU A 41 -21.26 6.29 -12.42
CA LEU A 41 -20.04 5.55 -12.11
C LEU A 41 -18.92 6.43 -11.52
N ARG A 42 -19.14 7.75 -11.40
CA ARG A 42 -18.17 8.76 -10.94
C ARG A 42 -16.84 8.69 -11.69
N ILE A 43 -16.91 8.56 -13.00
CA ILE A 43 -15.73 8.52 -13.90
C ILE A 43 -15.84 9.61 -14.96
N ASP A 44 -14.72 9.89 -15.63
CA ASP A 44 -14.68 10.87 -16.71
C ASP A 44 -15.46 10.40 -17.95
N VAL A 45 -16.21 11.33 -18.56
CA VAL A 45 -17.05 11.04 -19.74
C VAL A 45 -16.24 10.47 -20.90
N ARG A 46 -14.98 10.91 -21.11
CA ARG A 46 -14.12 10.37 -22.18
C ARG A 46 -13.71 8.91 -21.93
N SER A 47 -13.73 8.46 -20.68
CA SER A 47 -13.52 7.04 -20.37
C SER A 47 -14.73 6.21 -20.82
N VAL A 48 -15.94 6.70 -20.55
CA VAL A 48 -17.18 6.06 -21.00
C VAL A 48 -17.27 6.05 -22.54
N GLU A 49 -16.90 7.14 -23.21
CA GLU A 49 -16.88 7.22 -24.68
C GLU A 49 -15.95 6.16 -25.29
N ARG A 50 -14.74 6.02 -24.75
CA ARG A 50 -13.79 4.98 -25.19
C ARG A 50 -14.32 3.57 -24.93
N TRP A 51 -14.94 3.35 -23.77
CA TRP A 51 -15.55 2.06 -23.44
C TRP A 51 -16.72 1.75 -24.37
N ARG A 52 -17.59 2.71 -24.67
CA ARG A 52 -18.69 2.51 -25.62
C ARG A 52 -18.18 2.19 -27.02
N ARG A 53 -17.11 2.85 -27.46
CA ARG A 53 -16.48 2.52 -28.75
C ARG A 53 -15.97 1.09 -28.77
N ALA A 54 -15.21 0.68 -27.74
CA ALA A 54 -14.71 -0.69 -27.62
C ALA A 54 -15.85 -1.71 -27.56
N TRP A 55 -16.93 -1.40 -26.85
CA TRP A 55 -18.12 -2.25 -26.75
C TRP A 55 -18.84 -2.40 -28.09
N ARG A 56 -18.97 -1.31 -28.88
CA ARG A 56 -19.56 -1.39 -30.23
C ARG A 56 -18.72 -2.22 -31.19
N GLU A 57 -17.40 -2.19 -31.04
CA GLU A 57 -16.47 -2.90 -31.92
C GLU A 57 -16.29 -4.39 -31.54
N GLN A 58 -16.32 -4.72 -30.24
CA GLN A 58 -15.90 -6.04 -29.72
C GLN A 58 -16.87 -6.62 -28.69
N GLY A 59 -18.03 -6.00 -28.47
CA GLY A 59 -18.96 -6.39 -27.41
C GLY A 59 -18.36 -6.24 -26.01
N GLU A 60 -18.92 -6.96 -25.05
CA GLU A 60 -18.41 -7.01 -23.67
C GLU A 60 -16.93 -7.43 -23.60
N ALA A 61 -16.50 -8.34 -24.49
CA ALA A 61 -15.11 -8.82 -24.56
C ALA A 61 -14.08 -7.70 -24.75
N GLY A 62 -14.44 -6.59 -25.42
CA GLY A 62 -13.57 -5.43 -25.58
C GLY A 62 -13.26 -4.67 -24.29
N LEU A 63 -14.01 -4.93 -23.21
CA LEU A 63 -13.90 -4.25 -21.92
C LEU A 63 -13.30 -5.14 -20.82
N LEU A 64 -13.16 -6.43 -21.07
CA LEU A 64 -12.52 -7.36 -20.14
C LEU A 64 -11.05 -7.00 -19.88
N SER A 65 -10.61 -7.31 -18.67
CA SER A 65 -9.22 -7.14 -18.27
C SER A 65 -8.32 -8.09 -19.06
N LYS A 66 -7.29 -7.54 -19.70
CA LYS A 66 -6.24 -8.34 -20.37
C LYS A 66 -5.21 -8.93 -19.40
N GLY A 67 -5.47 -8.88 -18.09
CA GLY A 67 -4.53 -9.28 -17.05
C GLY A 67 -3.42 -8.27 -16.79
N SER A 68 -2.41 -8.69 -16.02
CA SER A 68 -1.23 -7.87 -15.76
C SER A 68 -0.43 -7.67 -17.05
N PRO A 69 0.10 -6.46 -17.32
CA PRO A 69 1.08 -6.28 -18.38
C PRO A 69 2.35 -7.09 -18.05
N GLY A 70 2.68 -8.05 -18.92
CA GLY A 70 3.90 -8.84 -18.88
C GLY A 70 3.91 -10.01 -17.90
N ARG A 71 4.81 -10.96 -18.17
CA ARG A 71 5.06 -12.13 -17.32
C ARG A 71 5.83 -11.70 -16.05
N PRO A 72 5.39 -12.09 -14.84
CA PRO A 72 6.16 -11.83 -13.64
C PRO A 72 7.52 -12.56 -13.71
N ARG A 73 8.59 -11.90 -13.28
CA ARG A 73 9.95 -12.48 -13.33
C ARG A 73 10.23 -13.43 -12.17
N LEU A 74 9.44 -13.34 -11.10
CA LEU A 74 9.43 -14.30 -10.00
C LEU A 74 8.14 -15.11 -10.06
N SER A 75 8.21 -16.40 -9.75
CA SER A 75 7.04 -17.23 -9.50
C SER A 75 6.43 -16.92 -8.13
N GLU A 76 5.18 -17.32 -7.91
CA GLU A 76 4.52 -17.16 -6.61
C GLU A 76 5.31 -17.83 -5.47
N ALA A 77 5.89 -19.01 -5.73
CA ALA A 77 6.74 -19.70 -4.76
C ALA A 77 8.02 -18.91 -4.43
N GLN A 78 8.65 -18.27 -5.43
CA GLN A 78 9.80 -17.40 -5.21
C GLN A 78 9.43 -16.16 -4.41
N ILE A 79 8.24 -15.61 -4.63
CA ILE A 79 7.74 -14.45 -3.89
C ILE A 79 7.48 -14.82 -2.42
N ALA A 80 6.80 -15.93 -2.16
CA ALA A 80 6.59 -16.43 -0.80
C ALA A 80 7.93 -16.73 -0.08
N LYS A 81 8.93 -17.24 -0.81
CA LYS A 81 10.28 -17.42 -0.25
C LYS A 81 10.94 -16.07 0.04
N GLN A 82 10.82 -15.09 -0.85
CA GLN A 82 11.34 -13.74 -0.64
C GLN A 82 10.74 -13.10 0.61
N GLU A 83 9.44 -13.25 0.84
CA GLU A 83 8.75 -12.70 2.03
C GLU A 83 9.34 -13.27 3.32
N ARG A 84 9.48 -14.61 3.41
CA ARG A 84 10.14 -15.27 4.56
C ARG A 84 11.55 -14.77 4.79
N GLU A 85 12.31 -14.54 3.72
CA GLU A 85 13.68 -14.02 3.83
C GLU A 85 13.72 -12.55 4.28
N LEU A 86 12.69 -11.75 3.96
CA LEU A 86 12.56 -10.38 4.48
C LEU A 86 12.15 -10.36 5.96
N GLU A 87 11.36 -11.33 6.41
CA GLU A 87 10.98 -11.51 7.83
C GLU A 87 12.18 -11.83 8.72
N ARG A 88 13.17 -12.57 8.20
CA ARG A 88 14.44 -12.82 8.90
C ARG A 88 15.26 -11.54 9.14
N GLY A 89 14.91 -10.45 8.47
CA GLY A 89 15.52 -9.13 8.63
C GLY A 89 16.85 -8.98 7.91
N PRO A 90 17.33 -7.74 7.70
CA PRO A 90 18.57 -7.50 6.96
C PRO A 90 19.82 -8.06 7.63
N LEU A 91 19.85 -8.22 8.96
CA LEU A 91 20.98 -8.83 9.66
C LEU A 91 21.26 -10.25 9.15
N ALA A 92 20.21 -11.05 8.91
CA ALA A 92 20.34 -12.40 8.37
C ALA A 92 20.98 -12.44 6.97
N HIS A 93 21.02 -11.31 6.27
CA HIS A 93 21.58 -11.16 4.92
C HIS A 93 22.90 -10.35 4.90
N GLY A 94 23.49 -10.13 6.08
CA GLY A 94 24.83 -9.54 6.24
C GLY A 94 24.88 -8.02 6.32
N TRP A 95 23.76 -7.34 6.53
CA TRP A 95 23.75 -5.92 6.86
C TRP A 95 23.95 -5.71 8.36
N VAL A 96 24.50 -4.56 8.77
CA VAL A 96 24.78 -4.22 10.18
C VAL A 96 23.60 -3.62 10.93
N ASP A 97 22.54 -3.27 10.22
CA ASP A 97 21.34 -2.62 10.76
C ASP A 97 20.07 -3.34 10.28
N GLN A 98 18.93 -3.08 10.95
CA GLN A 98 17.65 -3.75 10.67
C GLN A 98 16.78 -3.06 9.61
N ARG A 99 17.33 -2.12 8.81
CA ARG A 99 16.56 -1.36 7.82
C ARG A 99 16.48 -2.07 6.47
N TRP A 100 15.26 -2.40 6.04
CA TRP A 100 15.02 -2.73 4.63
C TRP A 100 14.98 -1.47 3.77
N THR A 101 15.75 -1.46 2.68
CA THR A 101 15.63 -0.48 1.59
C THR A 101 15.32 -1.22 0.30
N LEU A 102 14.70 -0.56 -0.68
CA LEU A 102 14.43 -1.17 -1.98
C LEU A 102 15.70 -1.70 -2.66
N ALA A 103 16.84 -1.03 -2.47
CA ALA A 103 18.13 -1.51 -2.96
C ALA A 103 18.57 -2.81 -2.28
N ARG A 104 18.41 -2.93 -0.96
CA ARG A 104 18.73 -4.17 -0.23
C ARG A 104 17.79 -5.32 -0.61
N ILE A 105 16.50 -5.05 -0.74
CA ILE A 105 15.52 -6.04 -1.21
C ILE A 105 15.89 -6.52 -2.62
N LYS A 106 16.21 -5.60 -3.54
CA LYS A 106 16.74 -5.93 -4.87
C LYS A 106 17.97 -6.85 -4.78
N THR A 107 18.92 -6.55 -3.89
CA THR A 107 20.12 -7.38 -3.69
C THR A 107 19.76 -8.79 -3.22
N VAL A 108 18.83 -8.94 -2.28
CA VAL A 108 18.36 -10.26 -1.81
C VAL A 108 17.70 -11.04 -2.96
N ILE A 109 16.82 -10.41 -3.74
CA ILE A 109 16.20 -11.03 -4.91
C ILE A 109 17.26 -11.53 -5.91
N GLY A 110 18.26 -10.70 -6.20
CA GLY A 110 19.36 -11.07 -7.09
C GLY A 110 20.19 -12.24 -6.58
N ARG A 111 20.46 -12.30 -5.27
CA ARG A 111 21.21 -13.40 -4.63
C ARG A 111 20.43 -14.70 -4.59
N LEU A 112 19.13 -14.65 -4.28
CA LEU A 112 18.31 -15.84 -4.08
C LEU A 112 17.80 -16.47 -5.37
N PHE A 113 17.53 -15.64 -6.39
CA PHE A 113 16.83 -16.09 -7.60
C PHE A 113 17.58 -15.81 -8.89
N HIS A 114 18.74 -15.14 -8.84
CA HIS A 114 19.51 -14.72 -10.01
C HIS A 114 18.69 -13.84 -10.99
N VAL A 115 17.71 -13.10 -10.46
CA VAL A 115 16.86 -12.16 -11.20
C VAL A 115 17.17 -10.73 -10.80
N SER A 116 17.50 -9.89 -11.79
CA SER A 116 17.86 -8.49 -11.55
C SER A 116 16.68 -7.53 -11.78
N TYR A 117 16.17 -6.89 -10.73
CA TYR A 117 15.18 -5.81 -10.85
C TYR A 117 15.82 -4.41 -10.87
N THR A 118 15.12 -3.43 -11.43
CA THR A 118 15.39 -2.01 -11.12
C THR A 118 14.84 -1.68 -9.72
N VAL A 119 15.29 -0.58 -9.10
CA VAL A 119 14.76 -0.15 -7.79
C VAL A 119 13.25 0.09 -7.88
N GLU A 120 12.81 0.78 -8.93
CA GLU A 120 11.39 0.99 -9.21
C GLU A 120 10.65 -0.33 -9.47
N GLY A 121 11.24 -1.25 -10.24
CA GLY A 121 10.67 -2.58 -10.49
C GLY A 121 10.50 -3.39 -9.20
N THR A 122 11.44 -3.25 -8.26
CA THR A 122 11.36 -3.85 -6.93
C THR A 122 10.18 -3.29 -6.15
N TRP A 123 9.99 -1.96 -6.15
CA TRP A 123 8.82 -1.35 -5.53
C TRP A 123 7.50 -1.79 -6.16
N ARG A 124 7.41 -1.83 -7.50
CA ARG A 124 6.22 -2.30 -8.21
C ARG A 124 5.90 -3.77 -7.91
N LEU A 125 6.93 -4.62 -7.81
CA LEU A 125 6.80 -6.01 -7.38
C LEU A 125 6.20 -6.08 -5.98
N LEU A 126 6.82 -5.42 -5.00
CA LEU A 126 6.33 -5.39 -3.62
C LEU A 126 4.87 -4.92 -3.53
N LYS A 127 4.54 -3.81 -4.19
CA LYS A 127 3.19 -3.26 -4.18
C LYS A 127 2.17 -4.20 -4.83
N ARG A 128 2.53 -4.91 -5.91
CA ARG A 128 1.65 -5.91 -6.56
C ARG A 128 1.28 -7.05 -5.62
N HIS A 129 2.21 -7.48 -4.78
CA HIS A 129 2.03 -8.58 -3.83
C HIS A 129 1.55 -8.12 -2.45
N GLY A 130 0.99 -6.90 -2.35
CA GLY A 130 0.41 -6.41 -1.11
C GLY A 130 1.42 -6.04 -0.03
N TRP A 131 2.72 -6.03 -0.36
CA TRP A 131 3.76 -5.67 0.58
C TRP A 131 3.69 -4.16 0.85
N SER A 132 3.30 -3.82 2.08
CA SER A 132 3.37 -2.46 2.61
C SER A 132 4.63 -2.32 3.45
N TRP A 133 5.28 -1.15 3.39
CA TRP A 133 6.43 -0.87 4.24
C TRP A 133 5.97 -0.91 5.71
N GLN A 134 6.28 -2.00 6.40
CA GLN A 134 6.12 -2.11 7.84
C GLN A 134 7.30 -1.36 8.46
N GLN A 135 7.08 -0.14 8.93
CA GLN A 135 8.09 0.60 9.67
C GLN A 135 8.53 -0.26 10.85
N PRO A 136 9.82 -0.63 10.97
CA PRO A 136 10.28 -1.30 12.18
C PRO A 136 9.98 -0.36 13.35
N THR A 137 9.14 -0.81 14.28
CA THR A 137 8.94 -0.12 15.55
C THR A 137 10.33 0.18 16.11
N ARG A 138 10.66 1.45 16.36
CA ARG A 138 11.99 1.91 16.78
C ARG A 138 12.41 1.14 18.03
N ARG A 139 13.16 0.04 17.86
CA ARG A 139 13.61 -0.87 18.91
C ARG A 139 15.13 -0.77 19.02
N ALA A 140 15.62 -0.59 20.23
CA ALA A 140 17.06 -0.57 20.51
C ALA A 140 17.67 -1.95 20.26
N ILE A 141 18.89 -1.98 19.74
CA ILE A 141 19.61 -3.19 19.29
C ILE A 141 19.97 -4.12 20.48
N GLU A 142 20.17 -3.56 21.67
CA GLU A 142 20.62 -4.27 22.89
C GLU A 142 19.46 -4.74 23.79
N ARG A 143 18.22 -4.68 23.30
CA ARG A 143 17.05 -4.96 24.13
C ARG A 143 16.92 -6.47 24.35
N ASP A 144 17.15 -6.88 25.59
CA ASP A 144 16.70 -8.16 26.13
C ASP A 144 15.22 -8.03 26.53
N ASP A 145 14.35 -8.75 25.82
CA ASP A 145 12.90 -8.69 26.04
C ASP A 145 12.48 -9.28 27.39
N ASP A 146 13.23 -10.23 27.94
CA ASP A 146 13.01 -10.77 29.27
C ASP A 146 13.41 -9.74 30.33
N ALA A 147 14.56 -9.06 30.14
CA ALA A 147 14.99 -7.98 31.02
C ALA A 147 13.99 -6.79 31.02
N VAL A 148 13.34 -6.50 29.89
CA VAL A 148 12.31 -5.46 29.83
C VAL A 148 11.04 -5.85 30.57
N GLU A 149 10.59 -7.10 30.47
CA GLU A 149 9.41 -7.56 31.20
C GLU A 149 9.67 -7.60 32.72
N VAL A 150 10.86 -7.99 33.14
CA VAL A 150 11.29 -7.91 34.55
C VAL A 150 11.32 -6.46 35.02
N TRP A 151 11.93 -5.55 34.26
CA TRP A 151 11.99 -4.12 34.62
C TRP A 151 10.61 -3.48 34.73
N LYS A 152 9.67 -3.80 33.82
CA LYS A 152 8.29 -3.33 33.89
C LYS A 152 7.54 -3.81 35.12
N LYS A 153 7.76 -5.06 35.54
CA LYS A 153 7.10 -5.65 36.70
C LYS A 153 7.70 -5.13 38.02
N GLU A 154 9.02 -5.00 38.09
CA GLU A 154 9.71 -4.79 39.36
C GLU A 154 10.21 -3.36 39.57
N THR A 155 10.73 -2.73 38.52
CA THR A 155 11.38 -1.41 38.62
C THR A 155 10.44 -0.27 38.29
N TRP A 156 9.61 -0.43 37.26
CA TRP A 156 8.67 0.61 36.82
C TRP A 156 7.70 1.10 37.92
N PRO A 157 7.12 0.24 38.79
CA PRO A 157 6.27 0.71 39.88
C PRO A 157 7.01 1.58 40.91
N ARG A 158 8.33 1.37 41.07
CA ARG A 158 9.17 2.08 42.05
C ARG A 158 9.67 3.43 41.54
N VAL A 159 9.90 3.53 40.22
CA VAL A 159 10.44 4.74 39.58
C VAL A 159 9.32 5.70 39.16
N ARG A 160 8.09 5.21 38.98
CA ARG A 160 6.96 6.04 38.58
C ARG A 160 6.52 6.95 39.73
N ALA A 161 6.80 8.25 39.61
CA ALA A 161 6.27 9.25 40.52
C ALA A 161 4.72 9.19 40.56
N PRO A 162 4.08 9.43 41.73
CA PRO A 162 2.63 9.54 41.81
C PRO A 162 2.13 10.59 40.82
N ARG A 163 1.08 10.26 40.06
CA ARG A 163 0.45 11.24 39.16
C ARG A 163 -0.08 12.37 40.05
N ARG A 164 0.46 13.58 39.93
CA ARG A 164 -0.16 14.78 40.51
C ARG A 164 -1.60 14.84 40.03
N SER A 165 -2.56 14.84 40.95
CA SER A 165 -3.93 15.20 40.66
C SER A 165 -3.92 16.59 40.02
N ALA A 166 -4.49 16.73 38.83
CA ALA A 166 -4.60 18.02 38.18
C ALA A 166 -5.46 18.95 39.08
N GLY A 167 -4.82 19.90 39.75
CA GLY A 167 -5.54 21.01 40.38
C GLY A 167 -6.18 21.88 39.29
N PRO A 168 -7.35 22.50 39.53
CA PRO A 168 -8.01 23.35 38.55
C PRO A 168 -7.08 24.47 38.08
N GLY A 169 -6.79 24.53 36.77
CA GLY A 169 -6.03 25.62 36.18
C GLY A 169 -6.86 26.90 36.19
N SER A 170 -6.37 27.94 36.86
CA SER A 170 -6.98 29.27 36.82
C SER A 170 -6.77 29.91 35.46
N SER A 171 -7.86 30.20 34.73
CA SER A 171 -7.84 31.04 33.53
C SER A 171 -8.36 32.45 33.88
N SER A 172 -7.47 33.42 34.01
CA SER A 172 -7.85 34.82 34.11
C SER A 172 -8.32 35.33 32.73
N ARG A 173 -9.56 35.86 32.64
CA ARG A 173 -10.05 36.56 31.44
C ARG A 173 -9.31 37.90 31.30
N THR A 174 -8.53 38.03 30.24
CA THR A 174 -8.03 39.34 29.79
C THR A 174 -9.22 40.14 29.23
N ARG A 175 -9.53 41.29 29.85
CA ARG A 175 -10.52 42.27 29.35
C ARG A 175 -9.90 43.06 28.18
N PRO A 176 -10.64 43.38 27.11
CA PRO A 176 -10.19 44.38 26.14
C PRO A 176 -10.45 45.78 26.74
N GLY A 177 -9.41 46.58 26.87
CA GLY A 177 -9.52 48.02 27.15
C GLY A 177 -9.50 48.78 25.83
N ASN A 178 -10.51 49.61 25.59
CA ASN A 178 -10.51 50.66 24.56
C ASN A 178 -10.73 52.01 25.27
N PRO A 179 -10.02 53.05 24.84
CA PRO A 179 -10.70 54.24 24.34
C PRO A 179 -10.37 54.50 22.87
#